data_AF-T0XZA4-F1
#
_entry.id   AF-T0XZA4-F1
#
_cell.length_a   1.000
_cell.length_b   1.000
_cell.length_c   1.000
_cell.angle_alpha   90.00
_cell.angle_beta   90.00
_cell.angle_gamma   90.00
#
_symmetry.space_group_name_H-M   'P 1'
#
loop_
_entity.id
_entity.type
_entity.pdbx_description
1 polymer ?
#
loop_
_entity_poly.entity_id
_entity_poly.type
_entity_poly.pdbx_seq_one_letter_code
_entity_poly.pdbx_strand_id
1 'polypeptide(L)'
;GAWLCRRDDLAPELTGLRSDAWALLTLAALLVLLFAQSRGAWLAAVVGAAILFVLGRAPRHSSQPLRWRTWIGLGVLAIALIAYVARPAVLQRFDGGGTAALSVLDGGAVSAAAPSVGLRLELWRFAVHMIAQRPMLGWGLASIQPAIAAHGIAWQGYVPPHLHDTPLQVAAGMGLIGLLLLGAAFLLPLRDLLRAWRRDIDARPQLALL
;
A
#
# COMPACT_ATOMS: atom_id res chain seq x y z
N GLY A 1 -8.85 -40.51 -42.34
CA GLY A 1 -9.07 -39.28 -41.56
C GLY A 1 -7.88 -39.01 -40.67
N ALA A 2 -6.87 -38.31 -41.20
CA ALA A 2 -5.57 -38.10 -40.56
C ALA A 2 -5.27 -36.61 -40.30
N TRP A 3 -6.27 -35.86 -39.81
CA TRP A 3 -6.19 -34.39 -39.72
C TRP A 3 -6.45 -33.81 -38.31
N LEU A 4 -6.44 -34.64 -37.25
CA LEU A 4 -6.78 -34.18 -35.89
C LEU A 4 -5.71 -34.43 -34.81
N CYS A 5 -4.45 -34.72 -35.16
CA CYS A 5 -3.37 -34.95 -34.17
C CYS A 5 -2.16 -34.03 -34.33
N ARG A 6 -2.38 -32.72 -34.49
CA ARG A 6 -1.29 -31.73 -34.43
C ARG A 6 -1.79 -30.39 -33.90
N ARG A 7 -2.05 -30.30 -32.59
CA ARG A 7 -2.37 -29.01 -31.95
C ARG A 7 -1.84 -28.82 -30.52
N ASP A 8 -0.94 -29.69 -30.04
CA ASP A 8 -0.45 -29.61 -28.66
C ASP A 8 1.02 -29.12 -28.53
N ASP A 9 1.71 -28.90 -29.64
CA ASP A 9 3.17 -28.68 -29.61
C ASP A 9 3.58 -27.21 -29.36
N LEU A 10 2.64 -26.26 -29.45
CA LEU A 10 2.89 -24.81 -29.24
C LEU A 10 2.41 -24.29 -27.87
N ALA A 11 1.76 -25.12 -27.07
CA ALA A 11 1.27 -24.75 -25.75
C ALA A 11 2.36 -24.49 -24.66
N PRO A 12 3.53 -25.16 -24.66
CA PRO A 12 4.51 -24.95 -23.58
C PRO A 12 5.27 -23.62 -23.68
N GLU A 13 5.55 -23.13 -24.90
CA GLU A 13 6.27 -21.86 -25.07
C GLU A 13 5.42 -20.65 -24.66
N LEU A 14 4.13 -20.65 -25.01
CA LEU A 14 3.20 -19.58 -24.67
C LEU A 14 2.90 -19.52 -23.15
N THR A 15 2.94 -20.66 -22.46
CA THR A 15 2.78 -20.70 -21.00
C THR A 15 4.05 -20.25 -20.27
N GLY A 16 5.23 -20.58 -20.79
CA GLY A 16 6.53 -20.09 -20.31
C GLY A 16 6.65 -18.57 -20.41
N LEU A 17 6.37 -17.99 -21.58
CA LEU A 17 6.42 -16.54 -21.82
C LEU A 17 5.49 -15.76 -20.88
N ARG A 18 4.30 -16.30 -20.60
CA ARG A 18 3.34 -15.70 -19.66
C ARG A 18 3.87 -15.75 -18.22
N SER A 19 4.49 -16.85 -17.81
CA SER A 19 5.06 -16.97 -16.46
C SER A 19 6.25 -16.02 -16.22
N ASP A 20 7.10 -15.85 -17.23
CA ASP A 20 8.26 -14.96 -17.17
C ASP A 20 7.81 -13.48 -17.16
N ALA A 21 6.74 -13.14 -17.91
CA ALA A 21 6.12 -11.80 -17.85
C ALA A 21 5.54 -11.47 -16.47
N TRP A 22 4.84 -12.42 -15.83
CA TRP A 22 4.31 -12.21 -14.47
C TRP A 22 5.42 -12.08 -13.43
N ALA A 23 6.51 -12.85 -13.55
CA ALA A 23 7.66 -12.74 -12.66
C ALA A 23 8.34 -11.36 -12.79
N LEU A 24 8.54 -10.87 -14.01
CA LEU A 24 9.09 -9.54 -14.28
C LEU A 24 8.19 -8.42 -13.75
N LEU A 25 6.87 -8.53 -13.94
CA LEU A 25 5.91 -7.57 -13.39
C LEU A 25 5.92 -7.56 -11.86
N THR A 26 6.03 -8.73 -11.23
CA THR A 26 6.12 -8.84 -9.77
C THR A 26 7.42 -8.23 -9.27
N LEU A 27 8.55 -8.49 -9.93
CA LEU A 27 9.84 -7.89 -9.59
C LEU A 27 9.79 -6.37 -9.76
N ALA A 28 9.24 -5.86 -10.86
CA ALA A 28 9.07 -4.43 -11.09
C ALA A 28 8.19 -3.79 -10.00
N ALA A 29 7.09 -4.44 -9.60
CA ALA A 29 6.24 -3.97 -8.51
C ALA A 29 6.97 -3.95 -7.16
N LEU A 30 7.77 -4.98 -6.84
CA LEU A 30 8.60 -5.01 -5.62
C LEU A 30 9.70 -3.94 -5.64
N LEU A 31 10.29 -3.66 -6.80
CA LEU A 31 11.25 -2.58 -6.97
C LEU A 31 10.60 -1.22 -6.74
N VAL A 32 9.43 -0.98 -7.35
CA VAL A 32 8.64 0.25 -7.12
C VAL A 32 8.28 0.39 -5.64
N LEU A 33 7.90 -0.71 -4.98
CA LEU A 33 7.60 -0.73 -3.55
C LEU A 33 8.81 -0.36 -2.68
N LEU A 34 9.97 -0.91 -3.04
CA LEU A 34 11.24 -0.67 -2.37
C LEU A 34 11.71 0.79 -2.55
N PHE A 35 11.58 1.35 -3.75
CA PHE A 35 11.89 2.76 -4.04
C PHE A 35 10.89 3.72 -3.38
N ALA A 36 9.61 3.34 -3.28
CA ALA A 36 8.59 4.15 -2.62
C ALA A 36 8.86 4.31 -1.11
N GLN A 37 9.64 3.41 -0.49
CA GLN A 37 9.98 3.38 0.94
C GLN A 37 8.77 3.61 1.89
N SER A 38 7.57 3.31 1.43
CA SER A 38 6.36 3.50 2.20
C SER A 38 6.16 2.32 3.12
N ARG A 39 6.29 2.55 4.43
CA ARG A 39 6.04 1.55 5.49
C ARG A 39 4.65 0.90 5.33
N GLY A 40 3.66 1.67 4.87
CA GLY A 40 2.31 1.16 4.57
C GLY A 40 2.25 0.25 3.34
N ALA A 41 3.11 0.49 2.35
CA ALA A 41 3.15 -0.33 1.15
C ALA A 41 3.80 -1.70 1.40
N TRP A 42 4.83 -1.76 2.28
CA TRP A 42 5.35 -3.03 2.80
C TRP A 42 4.30 -3.83 3.58
N LEU A 43 3.53 -3.16 4.44
CA LEU A 43 2.44 -3.80 5.17
C LEU A 43 1.36 -4.33 4.21
N ALA A 44 0.97 -3.54 3.21
CA ALA A 44 0.01 -3.96 2.18
C ALA A 44 0.52 -5.15 1.37
N ALA A 45 1.82 -5.21 1.04
CA ALA A 45 2.41 -6.34 0.34
C ALA A 45 2.41 -7.62 1.20
N VAL A 46 2.72 -7.53 2.49
CA VAL A 46 2.65 -8.67 3.42
C VAL A 46 1.22 -9.16 3.56
N VAL A 47 0.25 -8.25 3.76
CA VAL A 47 -1.17 -8.60 3.87
C VAL A 47 -1.69 -9.20 2.57
N GLY A 48 -1.33 -8.61 1.43
CA GLY A 48 -1.66 -9.12 0.10
C GLY A 48 -1.09 -10.52 -0.13
N ALA A 49 0.18 -10.75 0.22
CA ALA A 49 0.81 -12.06 0.14
C ALA A 49 0.13 -13.08 1.07
N ALA A 50 -0.25 -12.70 2.29
CA ALA A 50 -0.98 -13.55 3.22
C ALA A 50 -2.38 -13.91 2.69
N ILE A 51 -3.10 -12.94 2.12
CA ILE A 51 -4.39 -13.17 1.45
C ILE A 51 -4.21 -14.14 0.28
N LEU A 52 -3.23 -13.90 -0.60
CA LEU A 52 -2.95 -14.80 -1.72
C LEU A 52 -2.51 -16.20 -1.25
N PHE A 53 -1.77 -16.31 -0.15
CA PHE A 53 -1.39 -17.59 0.44
C PHE A 53 -2.60 -18.36 0.99
N VAL A 54 -3.53 -17.66 1.65
CA VAL A 54 -4.77 -18.25 2.17
C VAL A 54 -5.73 -18.63 1.03
N LEU A 55 -5.90 -17.76 0.03
CA LEU A 55 -6.75 -18.00 -1.15
C LEU A 55 -6.15 -18.99 -2.14
N GLY A 56 -4.82 -19.09 -2.19
CA GLY A 56 -4.03 -19.96 -3.06
C GLY A 56 -3.93 -21.41 -2.59
N ARG A 57 -4.62 -21.79 -1.50
CA ARG A 57 -4.78 -23.16 -1.01
C ARG A 57 -5.67 -24.01 -1.93
N ALA A 58 -5.47 -23.94 -3.24
CA ALA A 58 -5.97 -24.91 -4.21
C ALA A 58 -4.77 -25.74 -4.70
N PRO A 59 -4.78 -27.07 -4.57
CA PRO A 59 -3.70 -27.89 -5.08
C PRO A 59 -3.72 -27.83 -6.61
N ARG A 60 -2.81 -27.06 -7.21
CA ARG A 60 -2.50 -27.21 -8.63
C ARG A 60 -1.31 -28.15 -8.74
N HIS A 61 -1.63 -29.42 -8.95
CA HIS A 61 -0.72 -30.43 -9.45
C HIS A 61 -0.26 -30.02 -10.86
N SER A 62 0.73 -29.11 -10.93
CA SER A 62 1.38 -28.73 -12.18
C SER A 62 2.81 -29.28 -12.12
N SER A 63 3.03 -30.35 -12.86
CA SER A 63 4.26 -31.15 -12.97
C SER A 63 5.38 -30.46 -13.76
N GLN A 64 5.45 -29.13 -13.75
CA GLN A 64 6.48 -28.37 -14.45
C GLN A 64 7.70 -28.19 -13.53
N PRO A 65 8.93 -28.58 -13.95
CA PRO A 65 10.12 -28.47 -13.12
C PRO A 65 10.50 -26.99 -12.91
N LEU A 66 10.06 -26.45 -11.78
CA LEU A 66 10.83 -25.62 -10.84
C LEU A 66 11.70 -24.44 -11.37
N ARG A 67 11.26 -23.68 -12.39
CA ARG A 67 11.87 -22.36 -12.73
C ARG A 67 11.60 -21.27 -11.68
N TRP A 68 10.59 -21.44 -10.80
CA TRP A 68 10.21 -20.44 -9.80
C TRP A 68 11.27 -20.22 -8.70
N ARG A 69 12.07 -21.26 -8.36
CA ARG A 69 13.15 -21.13 -7.36
C ARG A 69 14.30 -20.26 -7.86
N THR A 70 14.59 -20.30 -9.16
CA THR A 70 15.61 -19.45 -9.80
C THR A 70 15.18 -17.99 -9.78
N TRP A 71 13.90 -17.71 -10.06
CA TRP A 71 13.34 -16.35 -10.00
C TRP A 71 13.24 -15.81 -8.56
N ILE A 72 12.95 -16.67 -7.58
CA ILE A 72 13.03 -16.27 -6.16
C ILE A 72 14.48 -15.98 -5.77
N GLY A 73 15.44 -16.81 -6.17
CA GLY A 73 16.86 -16.57 -5.91
C GLY A 73 17.33 -15.24 -6.50
N LEU A 74 16.97 -14.95 -7.76
CA LEU A 74 17.26 -13.70 -8.43
C LEU A 74 16.56 -12.50 -7.77
N GLY A 75 15.31 -12.66 -7.34
CA GLY A 75 14.56 -11.65 -6.61
C GLY A 75 15.19 -11.31 -5.26
N VAL A 76 15.57 -12.34 -4.48
CA VAL A 76 16.27 -12.16 -3.19
C VAL A 76 17.62 -11.49 -3.38
N LEU A 77 18.40 -11.90 -4.38
CA LEU A 77 19.71 -11.30 -4.68
C LEU A 77 19.57 -9.84 -5.13
N ALA A 78 18.58 -9.51 -5.97
CA ALA A 78 18.29 -8.15 -6.38
C ALA A 78 17.88 -7.27 -5.18
N ILE A 79 17.00 -7.78 -4.30
CA ILE A 79 16.60 -7.07 -3.07
C ILE A 79 17.81 -6.84 -2.15
N ALA A 80 18.68 -7.84 -1.97
CA ALA A 80 19.88 -7.72 -1.14
C ALA A 80 20.87 -6.69 -1.69
N LEU A 81 21.11 -6.70 -3.02
CA LEU A 81 21.99 -5.74 -3.69
C LEU A 81 21.45 -4.31 -3.59
N ILE A 82 20.14 -4.12 -3.77
CA ILE A 82 19.51 -2.81 -3.65
C ILE A 82 19.50 -2.33 -2.20
N ALA A 83 19.23 -3.21 -1.23
CA ALA A 83 19.32 -2.87 0.19
C ALA A 83 20.74 -2.43 0.58
N TYR A 84 21.77 -3.05 0.01
CA TYR A 84 23.17 -2.66 0.20
C TYR A 84 23.47 -1.27 -0.37
N VAL A 85 23.04 -1.00 -1.61
CA VAL A 85 23.23 0.32 -2.26
C VAL A 85 22.42 1.42 -1.58
N ALA A 86 21.21 1.12 -1.11
CA ALA A 86 20.31 2.07 -0.44
C ALA A 86 20.64 2.31 1.04
N ARG A 87 21.59 1.57 1.62
CA ARG A 87 21.97 1.62 3.05
C ARG A 87 22.16 3.05 3.61
N PRO A 88 22.92 3.97 2.99
CA PRO A 88 23.12 5.31 3.56
C PRO A 88 21.84 6.15 3.59
N ALA A 89 20.99 6.05 2.56
CA ALA A 89 19.70 6.74 2.51
C ALA A 89 18.70 6.19 3.54
N VAL A 90 18.74 4.87 3.78
CA VAL A 90 17.94 4.20 4.81
C VAL A 90 18.37 4.65 6.21
N LEU A 91 19.67 4.62 6.51
CA LEU A 91 20.19 5.00 7.83
C LEU A 91 19.94 6.47 8.17
N GLN A 92 20.15 7.39 7.22
CA GLN A 92 19.82 8.82 7.42
C GLN A 92 18.36 9.06 7.80
N ARG A 93 17.43 8.25 7.28
CA ARG A 93 16.00 8.37 7.61
C ARG A 93 15.62 7.79 8.97
N PHE A 94 16.36 6.79 9.45
CA PHE A 94 16.12 6.22 10.78
C PHE A 94 16.69 7.11 11.90
N ASP A 95 17.89 7.68 11.72
CA ASP A 95 18.54 8.51 12.74
C ASP A 95 17.92 9.92 12.84
N GLY A 96 17.54 10.52 11.70
CA GLY A 96 16.96 11.87 11.67
C GLY A 96 15.46 11.93 11.99
N GLY A 97 14.70 10.85 11.73
CA GLY A 97 13.24 10.84 11.84
C GLY A 97 12.72 10.82 13.29
N GLY A 98 13.37 10.05 14.17
CA GLY A 98 12.95 9.93 15.57
C GLY A 98 13.24 11.18 16.39
N THR A 99 14.41 11.77 16.19
CA THR A 99 14.83 13.03 16.86
C THR A 99 13.98 14.22 16.41
N ALA A 100 13.66 14.31 15.11
CA ALA A 100 12.75 15.32 14.58
C ALA A 100 11.31 15.17 15.06
N ALA A 101 10.86 13.93 15.31
CA ALA A 101 9.53 13.68 15.84
C ALA A 101 9.41 14.15 17.29
N LEU A 102 10.40 13.83 18.13
CA LEU A 102 10.45 14.26 19.52
C LEU A 102 10.52 15.79 19.64
N SER A 103 11.35 16.45 18.81
CA SER A 103 11.48 17.92 18.87
C SER A 103 10.16 18.64 18.56
N VAL A 104 9.37 18.17 17.58
CA VAL A 104 8.07 18.78 17.25
C VAL A 104 7.00 18.45 18.29
N LEU A 105 7.05 17.26 18.91
CA LEU A 105 6.13 16.92 20.00
C LEU A 105 6.36 17.80 21.23
N ASP A 106 7.63 18.08 21.57
CA ASP A 106 8.04 18.96 22.67
C ASP A 106 7.88 20.47 22.37
N GLY A 107 7.30 20.83 21.20
CA GLY A 107 7.04 22.22 20.83
C GLY A 107 8.22 22.95 20.19
N GLY A 108 9.30 22.24 19.87
CA GLY A 108 10.42 22.73 19.09
C GLY A 108 10.12 22.81 17.59
N ALA A 109 10.94 23.59 16.87
CA ALA A 109 10.80 23.78 15.43
C ALA A 109 11.07 22.50 14.61
N VAL A 110 10.52 22.46 13.39
CA VAL A 110 10.79 21.40 12.41
C VAL A 110 12.30 21.25 12.17
N SER A 111 12.85 20.10 12.56
CA SER A 111 14.28 19.84 12.40
C SER A 111 14.66 19.71 10.91
N ALA A 112 15.80 20.30 10.54
CA ALA A 112 16.36 20.18 9.19
C ALA A 112 16.80 18.74 8.85
N ALA A 113 16.94 17.86 9.85
CA ALA A 113 17.35 16.47 9.66
C ALA A 113 16.22 15.58 9.11
N ALA A 114 14.95 15.90 9.37
CA ALA A 114 13.80 15.22 8.78
C ALA A 114 12.61 16.18 8.56
N PRO A 115 12.75 17.14 7.63
CA PRO A 115 11.76 18.21 7.44
C PRO A 115 10.38 17.69 7.04
N SER A 116 10.32 16.54 6.36
CA SER A 116 9.06 15.89 5.98
C SER A 116 8.31 15.26 7.15
N VAL A 117 9.00 14.86 8.22
CA VAL A 117 8.37 14.29 9.43
C VAL A 117 7.87 15.41 10.32
N GLY A 118 8.69 16.44 10.56
CA GLY A 118 8.30 17.55 11.41
C GLY A 118 7.11 18.34 10.84
N LEU A 119 7.12 18.62 9.53
CA LEU A 119 6.00 19.29 8.86
C LEU A 119 4.69 18.50 8.97
N ARG A 120 4.74 17.16 8.84
CA ARG A 120 3.54 16.31 9.00
C ARG A 120 3.01 16.35 10.42
N LEU A 121 3.90 16.31 11.42
CA LEU A 121 3.48 16.37 12.82
C LEU A 121 2.80 17.70 13.15
N GLU A 122 3.31 18.82 12.64
CA GLU A 122 2.62 20.11 12.78
C GLU A 122 1.25 20.10 12.08
N LEU A 123 1.17 19.59 10.85
CA LEU A 123 -0.10 19.44 10.14
C LEU A 123 -1.09 18.56 10.91
N TRP A 124 -0.63 17.48 11.53
CA TRP A 124 -1.48 16.57 12.29
C TRP A 124 -1.95 17.19 13.61
N ARG A 125 -1.08 17.92 14.31
CA ARG A 125 -1.47 18.72 15.50
C ARG A 125 -2.55 19.74 15.13
N PHE A 126 -2.36 20.44 14.01
CA PHE A 126 -3.35 21.37 13.48
C PHE A 126 -4.66 20.68 13.06
N ALA A 127 -4.58 19.52 12.40
CA ALA A 127 -5.75 18.73 12.04
C ALA A 127 -6.58 18.34 13.27
N VAL A 128 -5.93 17.86 14.34
CA VAL A 128 -6.60 17.52 15.60
C VAL A 128 -7.31 18.74 16.19
N HIS A 129 -6.67 19.92 16.14
CA HIS A 129 -7.30 21.17 16.58
C HIS A 129 -8.56 21.50 15.74
N MET A 130 -8.49 21.39 14.41
CA MET A 130 -9.65 21.61 13.55
C MET A 130 -10.79 20.62 13.83
N ILE A 131 -10.46 19.33 13.99
CA ILE A 131 -11.42 18.26 14.28
C ILE A 131 -12.13 18.53 15.61
N ALA A 132 -11.39 18.93 16.65
CA ALA A 132 -11.95 19.23 17.96
C ALA A 132 -12.98 20.38 17.92
N GLN A 133 -12.80 21.34 17.01
CA GLN A 133 -13.74 22.46 16.86
C GLN A 133 -15.05 22.08 16.15
N ARG A 134 -15.00 21.17 15.16
CA ARG A 134 -16.18 20.74 14.38
C ARG A 134 -16.19 19.24 14.13
N PRO A 135 -16.39 18.40 15.16
CA PRO A 135 -16.19 16.95 15.06
C PRO A 135 -17.22 16.25 14.17
N MET A 136 -18.44 16.79 14.04
CA MET A 136 -19.53 16.12 13.30
C MET A 136 -19.46 16.37 11.80
N LEU A 137 -19.36 17.64 11.38
CA LEU A 137 -19.45 18.07 9.98
C LEU A 137 -18.13 18.57 9.39
N GLY A 138 -17.11 18.82 10.23
CA GLY A 138 -15.84 19.40 9.79
C GLY A 138 -15.97 20.84 9.29
N TRP A 139 -14.91 21.30 8.63
CA TRP A 139 -14.76 22.67 8.13
C TRP A 139 -14.99 22.83 6.63
N GLY A 140 -15.28 21.75 5.91
CA GLY A 140 -15.27 21.65 4.45
C GLY A 140 -13.88 21.32 3.90
N LEU A 141 -13.79 20.44 2.91
CA LEU A 141 -12.49 20.03 2.32
C LEU A 141 -11.72 21.21 1.69
N ALA A 142 -12.45 22.16 1.09
CA ALA A 142 -11.87 23.34 0.44
C ALA A 142 -11.29 24.36 1.43
N SER A 143 -11.67 24.32 2.71
CA SER A 143 -11.16 25.27 3.71
C SER A 143 -9.83 24.85 4.33
N ILE A 144 -9.39 23.61 4.14
CA ILE A 144 -8.19 23.07 4.77
C ILE A 144 -6.94 23.84 4.32
N GLN A 145 -6.73 24.02 3.01
CA GLN A 145 -5.54 24.70 2.49
C GLN A 145 -5.46 26.18 2.93
N PRO A 146 -6.55 26.97 2.84
CA PRO A 146 -6.60 28.30 3.45
C PRO A 146 -6.35 28.29 4.96
N ALA A 147 -6.87 27.30 5.69
CA ALA A 147 -6.70 27.22 7.14
C ALA A 147 -5.24 26.88 7.53
N ILE A 148 -4.56 26.02 6.76
CA ILE A 148 -3.11 25.74 6.91
C ILE A 148 -2.32 27.04 6.68
N ALA A 149 -2.63 27.78 5.61
CA ALA A 149 -1.97 29.05 5.29
C ALA A 149 -2.18 30.10 6.40
N ALA A 150 -3.42 30.24 6.89
CA ALA A 150 -3.77 31.17 7.97
C ALA A 150 -3.12 30.80 9.31
N HIS A 151 -2.88 29.50 9.55
CA HIS A 151 -2.14 29.03 10.72
C HIS A 151 -0.61 29.21 10.59
N GLY A 152 -0.12 29.60 9.41
CA GLY A 152 1.31 29.85 9.17
C GLY A 152 2.16 28.61 8.97
N ILE A 153 1.56 27.43 8.71
CA ILE A 153 2.31 26.19 8.47
C ILE A 153 2.88 26.23 7.05
N ALA A 154 4.18 26.51 6.94
CA ALA A 154 4.90 26.53 5.67
C ALA A 154 6.33 26.02 5.83
N TRP A 155 6.87 25.41 4.77
CA TRP A 155 8.27 25.00 4.71
C TRP A 155 8.93 25.64 3.49
N GLN A 156 9.96 26.47 3.70
CA GLN A 156 10.68 27.17 2.61
C GLN A 156 9.74 27.93 1.66
N GLY A 157 8.69 28.57 2.20
CA GLY A 157 7.68 29.30 1.42
C GLY A 157 6.62 28.41 0.75
N TYR A 158 6.73 27.08 0.84
CA TYR A 158 5.70 26.16 0.39
C TYR A 158 4.65 25.92 1.49
N VAL A 159 3.39 26.19 1.15
CA VAL A 159 2.23 25.85 1.98
C VAL A 159 1.64 24.52 1.51
N PRO A 160 1.61 23.49 2.36
CA PRO A 160 1.02 22.20 2.01
C PRO A 160 -0.45 22.33 1.62
N PRO A 161 -0.89 21.75 0.49
CA PRO A 161 -2.29 21.83 0.09
C PRO A 161 -3.20 20.92 0.90
N HIS A 162 -2.65 19.92 1.59
CA HIS A 162 -3.37 18.88 2.29
C HIS A 162 -2.64 18.51 3.60
N LEU A 163 -3.34 17.86 4.53
CA LEU A 163 -2.82 17.40 5.81
C LEU A 163 -1.90 16.16 5.70
N HIS A 164 -1.64 15.67 4.49
CA HIS A 164 -0.81 14.51 4.18
C HIS A 164 -1.21 13.20 4.91
N ASP A 165 -2.45 13.14 5.41
CA ASP A 165 -3.08 11.95 5.98
C ASP A 165 -4.57 11.97 5.61
N THR A 166 -5.03 10.97 4.86
CA THR A 166 -6.39 10.95 4.31
C THR A 166 -7.47 10.87 5.39
N PRO A 167 -7.36 10.01 6.42
CA PRO A 167 -8.28 10.03 7.56
C PRO A 167 -8.37 11.40 8.23
N LEU A 168 -7.24 12.05 8.53
CA LEU A 168 -7.24 13.39 9.13
C LEU A 168 -7.80 14.46 8.19
N GLN A 169 -7.49 14.40 6.90
CA GLN A 169 -8.06 15.28 5.88
C GLN A 169 -9.59 15.18 5.84
N VAL A 170 -10.10 13.95 5.83
CA VAL A 170 -11.53 13.67 5.82
C VAL A 170 -12.18 14.07 7.15
N ALA A 171 -11.55 13.79 8.28
CA ALA A 171 -12.07 14.18 9.58
C ALA A 171 -12.10 15.70 9.78
N ALA A 172 -11.04 16.42 9.42
CA ALA A 172 -10.99 17.88 9.53
C ALA A 172 -11.96 18.55 8.55
N GLY A 173 -12.10 18.00 7.34
CA GLY A 173 -12.93 18.58 6.28
C GLY A 173 -14.41 18.20 6.36
N MET A 174 -14.74 16.99 6.78
CA MET A 174 -16.11 16.44 6.73
C MET A 174 -16.57 15.80 8.06
N GLY A 175 -15.74 15.85 9.11
CA GLY A 175 -16.06 15.33 10.43
C GLY A 175 -16.30 13.82 10.44
N LEU A 176 -17.06 13.39 11.45
CA LEU A 176 -17.47 12.00 11.64
C LEU A 176 -18.26 11.46 10.44
N ILE A 177 -19.10 12.30 9.80
CA ILE A 177 -19.86 11.88 8.63
C ILE A 177 -18.92 11.47 7.49
N GLY A 178 -17.89 12.28 7.22
CA GLY A 178 -16.86 11.94 6.24
C GLY A 178 -16.15 10.63 6.56
N LEU A 179 -15.78 10.41 7.83
CA LEU A 179 -15.14 9.17 8.26
C LEU A 179 -16.03 7.94 8.07
N LEU A 180 -17.33 8.05 8.36
CA LEU A 180 -18.29 6.97 8.14
C LEU A 180 -18.45 6.65 6.65
N LEU A 181 -18.52 7.66 5.79
CA LEU A 181 -18.59 7.48 4.35
C LEU A 181 -17.32 6.86 3.80
N LEU A 182 -16.14 7.32 4.25
CA LEU A 182 -14.85 6.73 3.91
C LEU A 182 -14.79 5.26 4.34
N GLY A 183 -15.19 4.96 5.58
CA GLY A 183 -15.26 3.59 6.09
C GLY A 183 -16.21 2.71 5.27
N ALA A 184 -17.40 3.21 4.94
CA ALA A 184 -18.36 2.49 4.12
C ALA A 184 -17.81 2.16 2.71
N ALA A 185 -17.08 3.09 2.10
CA ALA A 185 -16.46 2.89 0.79
C ALA A 185 -15.47 1.71 0.76
N PHE A 186 -14.81 1.40 1.88
CA PHE A 186 -13.92 0.25 1.99
C PHE A 186 -14.62 -1.02 2.50
N LEU A 187 -15.53 -0.88 3.48
CA LEU A 187 -16.16 -2.02 4.14
C LEU A 187 -17.23 -2.71 3.28
N LEU A 188 -17.97 -1.96 2.45
CA LEU A 188 -19.03 -2.56 1.62
C LEU A 188 -18.46 -3.47 0.52
N PRO A 189 -17.48 -3.05 -0.30
CA PRO A 189 -16.87 -3.95 -1.29
C PRO A 189 -16.19 -5.16 -0.63
N LEU A 190 -15.52 -4.95 0.51
CA LEU A 190 -14.89 -6.03 1.26
C LEU A 190 -15.93 -7.05 1.76
N ARG A 191 -17.05 -6.58 2.33
CA ARG A 191 -18.16 -7.44 2.76
C ARG A 191 -18.70 -8.25 1.60
N ASP A 192 -18.92 -7.62 0.46
CA ASP A 192 -19.49 -8.28 -0.71
C ASP A 192 -18.52 -9.30 -1.32
N LEU A 193 -17.22 -8.99 -1.35
CA LEU A 193 -16.16 -9.94 -1.72
C LEU A 193 -16.14 -11.15 -0.77
N LEU A 194 -16.19 -10.93 0.54
CA LEU A 194 -16.20 -12.01 1.54
C LEU A 194 -17.47 -12.86 1.43
N ARG A 195 -18.62 -12.26 1.13
CA ARG A 195 -19.88 -12.98 0.90
C ARG A 195 -19.83 -13.83 -0.37
N ALA A 196 -19.31 -13.28 -1.46
CA ALA A 196 -19.11 -14.01 -2.71
C ALA A 196 -18.15 -15.19 -2.51
N TRP A 197 -17.05 -14.96 -1.81
CA TRP A 197 -16.07 -16.00 -1.49
C TRP A 197 -16.65 -17.15 -0.65
N ARG A 198 -17.45 -16.85 0.39
CA ARG A 198 -18.12 -17.88 1.20
C ARG A 198 -19.09 -18.72 0.36
N ARG A 199 -19.90 -18.09 -0.50
CA ARG A 199 -20.82 -18.80 -1.40
C ARG A 199 -20.11 -19.75 -2.36
N ASP A 200 -18.96 -19.34 -2.90
CA ASP A 200 -18.16 -20.20 -3.78
C ASP A 200 -17.59 -21.41 -3.03
N ILE A 201 -17.15 -21.24 -1.78
CA ILE A 201 -16.69 -22.35 -0.94
C ILE A 201 -17.84 -23.32 -0.64
N ASP A 202 -19.02 -22.82 -0.30
CA ASP A 202 -20.19 -23.64 0.05
C ASP A 202 -20.78 -24.38 -1.16
N ALA A 203 -20.58 -23.87 -2.39
CA ALA A 203 -21.05 -24.51 -3.62
C ALA A 203 -20.13 -25.64 -4.14
N ARG A 204 -18.83 -25.62 -3.78
CA ARG A 204 -17.84 -26.65 -4.19
C ARG A 204 -18.19 -28.09 -3.77
N PRO A 205 -18.73 -28.39 -2.57
CA PRO A 205 -19.07 -29.77 -2.22
C PRO A 205 -20.26 -30.35 -3.01
N GLN A 206 -21.14 -29.52 -3.59
CA GLN A 206 -22.31 -30.00 -4.32
C GLN A 206 -21.99 -30.42 -5.77
N LEU A 207 -20.99 -29.80 -6.40
CA LEU A 207 -20.51 -30.15 -7.73
C LEU A 207 -19.58 -31.38 -7.76
N ALA A 208 -19.06 -31.80 -6.60
CA ALA A 208 -18.24 -33.01 -6.48
C ALA A 208 -19.06 -34.31 -6.35
N LEU A 209 -20.39 -34.21 -6.26
CA LEU A 209 -21.33 -35.34 -6.12
C LEU A 209 -22.22 -35.54 -7.36
N LEU A 210 -22.04 -34.74 -8.40
CA LEU A 210 -22.63 -34.92 -9.74
C LEU A 210 -21.55 -35.40 -10.72
#